data_AF-A0ABD1PRI4-F1
#
_entry.id   AF-A0ABD1PRI4-F1
#
_cell.length_a   1.000
_cell.length_b   1.000
_cell.length_c   1.000
_cell.angle_alpha   90.00
_cell.angle_beta   90.00
_cell.angle_gamma   90.00
#
_symmetry.space_group_name_H-M   'P 1'
#
loop_
_entity.id
_entity.type
_entity.pdbx_description
1 polymer ?
#
loop_
_entity_poly.entity_id
_entity_poly.type
_entity_poly.pdbx_seq_one_letter_code
_entity_poly.pdbx_strand_id
1 'polypeptide(L)'
;MASAIVEHATNCEKENVRPVVNFSPSLWGEQFINFSIDYELAEKYSMEIQGLKNEVRSMLKAPGKDMVEMMNLIETLERLGVSYHFEDEIEELLERFFNLNANYADEAYDLYTVALHFRLFRQHGYRISCGIFEKFIEENGKFKETIKSDARGLLSLYEAAYLRVHGEDILEDALAFTTDNLKSMAPHLSSPLGKQVAHALVQSIHFGNPRIEAHYFITIYQEDESSKNELLLRFAKLDYNSLQMLHKQELYEVSRWWKELDLVTILPYARDRVVECFFWAMGVYHEPQ
;
A
#
# COMPACT_ATOMS: atom_id res chain seq x y z
N MET A 1 57.74 -18.82 63.24
CA MET A 1 58.02 -19.37 61.89
C MET A 1 56.69 -19.51 61.20
N ALA A 2 56.49 -18.72 60.13
CA ALA A 2 55.23 -18.62 59.39
C ALA A 2 54.94 -19.93 58.64
N SER A 3 53.74 -20.46 58.80
CA SER A 3 53.21 -21.52 57.94
C SER A 3 52.34 -20.85 56.87
N ALA A 4 52.77 -20.96 55.63
CA ALA A 4 52.16 -20.31 54.49
C ALA A 4 50.88 -21.05 54.04
N ILE A 5 49.94 -20.22 53.62
CA ILE A 5 48.61 -20.53 53.08
C ILE A 5 48.72 -21.43 51.85
N VAL A 6 47.91 -22.49 51.81
CA VAL A 6 47.48 -23.11 50.55
C VAL A 6 45.95 -23.18 50.61
N GLU A 7 45.31 -22.06 50.28
CA GLU A 7 43.93 -22.07 49.82
C GLU A 7 43.93 -22.64 48.41
N HIS A 8 43.39 -23.85 48.26
CA HIS A 8 42.98 -24.36 46.96
C HIS A 8 41.84 -23.48 46.45
N ALA A 9 42.15 -22.47 45.66
CA ALA A 9 41.19 -21.81 44.81
C ALA A 9 40.73 -22.82 43.74
N THR A 10 39.64 -23.52 43.99
CA THR A 10 38.87 -24.20 42.96
C THR A 10 38.37 -23.14 41.98
N ASN A 11 39.05 -23.05 40.84
CA ASN A 11 38.64 -22.25 39.70
C ASN A 11 37.32 -22.85 39.17
N CYS A 12 36.18 -22.38 39.70
CA CYS A 12 34.87 -22.75 39.20
C CYS A 12 34.64 -21.93 37.93
N GLU A 13 35.11 -22.46 36.79
CA GLU A 13 34.68 -21.98 35.49
C GLU A 13 33.16 -22.13 35.45
N LYS A 14 32.43 -21.01 35.58
CA LYS A 14 31.00 -21.00 35.29
C LYS A 14 30.85 -21.42 33.83
N GLU A 15 30.43 -22.66 33.60
CA GLU A 15 30.03 -23.11 32.27
C GLU A 15 29.05 -22.08 31.70
N ASN A 16 29.44 -21.46 30.59
CA ASN A 16 28.57 -20.53 29.87
C ASN A 16 27.47 -21.35 29.17
N VAL A 17 26.45 -21.75 29.92
CA VAL A 17 25.29 -22.47 29.39
C VAL A 17 24.47 -21.51 28.55
N ARG A 18 24.41 -21.77 27.24
CA ARG A 18 23.59 -20.99 26.31
C ARG A 18 22.11 -21.40 26.43
N PRO A 19 21.15 -20.47 26.28
CA PRO A 19 19.73 -20.80 26.25
C PRO A 19 19.38 -21.77 25.12
N VAL A 20 18.39 -22.64 25.35
CA VAL A 20 17.83 -23.52 24.32
C VAL A 20 17.07 -22.69 23.29
N VAL A 21 17.23 -23.02 22.01
CA VAL A 21 16.62 -22.33 20.88
C VAL A 21 15.44 -23.15 20.36
N ASN A 22 14.31 -22.49 20.07
CA ASN A 22 13.07 -23.11 19.61
C ASN A 22 12.46 -22.42 18.38
N PHE A 23 13.28 -21.75 17.57
CA PHE A 23 12.81 -21.12 16.33
C PHE A 23 12.44 -22.16 15.28
N SER A 24 11.32 -21.95 14.58
CA SER A 24 10.98 -22.78 13.42
C SER A 24 11.95 -22.53 12.26
N PRO A 25 12.27 -23.55 11.46
CA PRO A 25 13.09 -23.38 10.25
C PRO A 25 12.39 -22.47 9.23
N SER A 26 13.15 -22.01 8.22
CA SER A 26 12.57 -21.33 7.07
C SER A 26 11.54 -22.22 6.37
N LEU A 27 10.40 -21.64 5.99
CA LEU A 27 9.34 -22.33 5.27
C LEU A 27 9.71 -22.60 3.80
N TRP A 28 10.67 -21.84 3.27
CA TRP A 28 10.94 -21.73 1.83
C TRP A 28 12.03 -22.68 1.33
N GLY A 29 12.85 -23.22 2.25
CA GLY A 29 13.99 -24.06 1.91
C GLY A 29 14.84 -23.46 0.80
N GLU A 30 15.05 -24.24 -0.26
CA GLU A 30 15.86 -23.86 -1.44
C GLU A 30 15.03 -23.39 -2.64
N GLN A 31 13.76 -23.04 -2.45
CA GLN A 31 12.89 -22.68 -3.58
C GLN A 31 13.40 -21.49 -4.40
N PHE A 32 14.04 -20.51 -3.74
CA PHE A 32 14.48 -19.27 -4.37
C PHE A 32 15.94 -19.29 -4.81
N ILE A 33 16.70 -20.36 -4.57
CA ILE A 33 18.10 -20.46 -5.06
C ILE A 33 18.20 -20.96 -6.50
N ASN A 34 17.07 -21.22 -7.16
CA ASN A 34 17.01 -21.62 -8.56
C ASN A 34 16.01 -20.72 -9.29
N PHE A 35 16.51 -19.67 -9.94
CA PHE A 35 15.72 -18.80 -10.79
C PHE A 35 16.45 -18.54 -12.10
N SER A 36 15.73 -18.65 -13.22
CA SER A 36 16.17 -18.21 -14.53
C SER A 36 15.12 -17.26 -15.07
N ILE A 37 15.56 -16.07 -15.48
CA ILE A 37 14.67 -15.12 -16.12
C ILE A 37 14.42 -15.55 -17.57
N ASP A 38 13.18 -15.42 -18.01
CA ASP A 38 12.81 -15.54 -19.42
C ASP A 38 12.99 -14.17 -20.07
N TYR A 39 14.15 -13.97 -20.72
CA TYR A 39 14.50 -12.70 -21.34
C TYR A 39 13.59 -12.34 -22.53
N GLU A 40 13.11 -13.33 -23.28
CA GLU A 40 12.20 -13.10 -24.41
C GLU A 40 10.85 -12.60 -23.92
N LEU A 41 10.32 -13.21 -22.85
CA LEU A 41 9.09 -12.76 -22.22
C LEU A 41 9.26 -11.37 -21.58
N ALA A 42 10.38 -11.12 -20.90
CA ALA A 42 10.68 -9.83 -20.28
C ALA A 42 10.74 -8.71 -21.33
N GLU A 43 11.39 -8.95 -22.47
CA GLU A 43 11.47 -8.00 -23.57
C GLU A 43 10.08 -7.71 -24.16
N LYS A 44 9.28 -8.76 -24.38
CA LYS A 44 7.89 -8.61 -24.85
C LYS A 44 7.05 -7.76 -23.89
N TYR A 45 7.16 -8.01 -22.58
CA TYR A 45 6.46 -7.21 -21.56
C TYR A 45 6.92 -5.76 -21.61
N SER A 46 8.22 -5.52 -21.65
CA SER A 46 8.81 -4.18 -21.71
C SER A 46 8.30 -3.37 -22.90
N MET A 47 8.29 -3.96 -24.11
CA MET A 47 7.77 -3.30 -25.31
C MET A 47 6.30 -2.91 -25.18
N GLU A 48 5.48 -3.83 -24.67
CA GLU A 48 4.05 -3.60 -24.53
C GLU A 48 3.73 -2.58 -23.43
N ILE A 49 4.39 -2.70 -22.28
CA ILE A 49 4.33 -1.74 -21.19
C ILE A 49 4.67 -0.34 -21.69
N GLN A 50 5.69 -0.19 -22.54
CA GLN A 50 6.07 1.10 -23.08
C GLN A 50 4.97 1.73 -23.95
N GLY A 51 4.27 0.91 -24.74
CA GLY A 51 3.08 1.35 -25.49
C GLY A 51 1.98 1.84 -24.56
N LEU A 52 1.64 1.03 -23.56
CA LEU A 52 0.58 1.34 -22.59
C LEU A 52 0.90 2.60 -21.77
N LYS A 53 2.15 2.80 -21.36
CA LYS A 53 2.61 4.04 -20.69
C LYS A 53 2.32 5.27 -21.53
N ASN A 54 2.60 5.21 -22.84
CA ASN A 54 2.33 6.35 -23.73
C ASN A 54 0.84 6.65 -23.84
N GLU A 55 -0.01 5.61 -23.88
CA GLU A 55 -1.46 5.78 -23.90
C GLU A 55 -1.98 6.41 -22.60
N VAL A 56 -1.53 5.93 -21.43
CA VAL A 56 -1.91 6.50 -20.13
C VAL A 56 -1.43 7.95 -20.00
N ARG A 57 -0.20 8.25 -20.44
CA ARG A 57 0.31 9.63 -20.47
C ARG A 57 -0.54 10.54 -21.35
N SER A 58 -1.05 10.03 -22.47
CA SER A 58 -2.01 10.75 -23.31
C SER A 58 -3.34 11.01 -22.58
N MET A 59 -3.84 10.03 -21.81
CA MET A 59 -5.03 10.21 -20.97
C MET A 59 -4.84 11.32 -19.94
N LEU A 60 -3.70 11.36 -19.25
CA LEU A 60 -3.37 12.39 -18.25
C LEU A 60 -3.22 13.79 -18.86
N LYS A 61 -2.77 13.89 -20.11
CA LYS A 61 -2.57 15.16 -20.83
C LYS A 61 -3.77 15.58 -21.69
N ALA A 62 -4.86 14.80 -21.69
CA ALA A 62 -6.00 15.05 -22.54
C ALA A 62 -6.69 16.40 -22.19
N PRO A 63 -6.89 17.31 -23.17
CA PRO A 63 -7.53 18.58 -22.92
C PRO A 63 -9.02 18.42 -22.62
N GLY A 64 -9.57 19.32 -21.80
CA GLY A 64 -11.01 19.39 -21.51
C GLY A 64 -11.53 18.37 -20.50
N LYS A 65 -10.65 17.57 -19.88
CA LYS A 65 -10.98 16.68 -18.78
C LYS A 65 -11.13 17.47 -17.48
N ASP A 66 -12.25 17.29 -16.79
CA ASP A 66 -12.51 17.99 -15.53
C ASP A 66 -11.67 17.40 -14.37
N MET A 67 -11.64 18.14 -13.26
CA MET A 67 -10.87 17.77 -12.08
C MET A 67 -11.30 16.43 -11.48
N VAL A 68 -12.61 16.14 -11.46
CA VAL A 68 -13.14 14.93 -10.84
C VAL A 68 -12.74 13.71 -11.65
N GLU A 69 -12.85 13.76 -12.98
CA GLU A 69 -12.43 12.68 -13.86
C GLU A 69 -10.92 12.39 -13.72
N MET A 70 -10.10 13.43 -13.64
CA MET A 70 -8.65 13.27 -13.50
C MET A 70 -8.23 12.74 -12.13
N MET A 71 -8.88 13.18 -11.04
CA MET A 71 -8.60 12.67 -9.69
C MET A 71 -8.99 11.19 -9.57
N ASN A 72 -10.07 10.76 -10.24
CA ASN A 72 -10.42 9.33 -10.32
C ASN A 72 -9.40 8.51 -11.13
N LEU A 73 -8.84 9.09 -12.20
CA LEU A 73 -7.78 8.44 -12.97
C LEU A 73 -6.51 8.28 -12.12
N ILE A 74 -6.08 9.33 -11.41
CA ILE A 74 -4.93 9.30 -10.49
C ILE A 74 -5.12 8.21 -9.43
N GLU A 75 -6.27 8.20 -8.75
CA GLU A 75 -6.63 7.15 -7.78
C GLU A 75 -6.51 5.75 -8.36
N THR A 76 -7.00 5.55 -9.58
CA THR A 76 -6.97 4.25 -10.24
C THR A 76 -5.53 3.82 -10.54
N LEU A 77 -4.68 4.75 -11.01
CA LEU A 77 -3.27 4.47 -11.30
C LEU A 77 -2.47 4.14 -10.02
N GLU A 78 -2.71 4.89 -8.94
CA GLU A 78 -2.06 4.64 -7.64
C GLU A 78 -2.47 3.30 -7.06
N ARG A 79 -3.78 3.00 -7.02
CA ARG A 79 -4.26 1.73 -6.50
C ARG A 79 -3.86 0.54 -7.37
N LEU A 80 -3.69 0.72 -8.67
CA LEU A 80 -3.15 -0.32 -9.56
C LEU A 80 -1.62 -0.51 -9.41
N GLY A 81 -0.94 0.35 -8.64
CA GLY A 81 0.49 0.26 -8.40
C GLY A 81 1.35 0.64 -9.61
N VAL A 82 0.83 1.51 -10.49
CA VAL A 82 1.54 1.94 -11.73
C VAL A 82 1.78 3.45 -11.77
N SER A 83 1.39 4.19 -10.72
CA SER A 83 1.55 5.65 -10.62
C SER A 83 3.01 6.10 -10.67
N TYR A 84 3.96 5.28 -10.20
CA TYR A 84 5.39 5.57 -10.21
C TYR A 84 5.99 5.82 -11.62
N HIS A 85 5.26 5.49 -12.69
CA HIS A 85 5.65 5.83 -14.06
C HIS A 85 5.26 7.25 -14.51
N PHE A 86 4.45 7.95 -13.72
CA PHE A 86 3.78 9.21 -14.08
C PHE A 86 3.87 10.24 -12.96
N GLU A 87 4.87 10.16 -12.08
CA GLU A 87 5.01 11.04 -10.91
C GLU A 87 4.95 12.53 -11.31
N ASP A 88 5.72 12.93 -12.34
CA ASP A 88 5.71 14.30 -12.85
C ASP A 88 4.32 14.73 -13.35
N GLU A 89 3.66 13.89 -14.15
CA GLU A 89 2.32 14.20 -14.67
C GLU A 89 1.25 14.29 -13.57
N ILE A 90 1.33 13.42 -12.57
CA ILE A 90 0.41 13.42 -11.43
C ILE A 90 0.63 14.68 -10.58
N GLU A 91 1.89 15.01 -10.27
CA GLU A 91 2.22 16.19 -9.47
C GLU A 91 1.80 17.50 -10.18
N GLU A 92 2.07 17.63 -11.49
CA GLU A 92 1.61 18.79 -12.28
C GLU A 92 0.08 18.95 -12.24
N LEU A 93 -0.67 17.84 -12.30
CA LEU A 93 -2.13 17.86 -12.22
C LEU A 93 -2.62 18.25 -10.82
N LEU A 94 -2.04 17.66 -9.77
CA LEU A 94 -2.39 17.95 -8.39
C LEU A 94 -2.08 19.41 -8.04
N GLU A 95 -0.90 19.92 -8.42
CA GLU A 95 -0.54 21.33 -8.20
C GLU A 95 -1.57 22.26 -8.86
N ARG A 96 -1.88 22.00 -10.13
CA ARG A 96 -2.88 22.78 -10.86
C ARG A 96 -4.24 22.75 -10.18
N PHE A 97 -4.71 21.57 -9.79
CA PHE A 97 -6.03 21.40 -9.18
C PHE A 97 -6.12 21.98 -7.78
N PHE A 98 -5.06 21.87 -6.99
CA PHE A 98 -4.99 22.49 -5.67
C PHE A 98 -5.11 24.02 -5.78
N ASN A 99 -4.41 24.61 -6.75
CA ASN A 99 -4.40 26.05 -7.00
C ASN A 99 -5.72 26.60 -7.57
N LEU A 100 -6.63 25.75 -8.06
CA LEU A 100 -7.98 26.17 -8.44
C LEU A 100 -8.80 26.64 -7.22
N ASN A 101 -8.43 26.23 -6.00
CA ASN A 101 -9.17 26.51 -4.77
C ASN A 101 -10.66 26.16 -4.92
N ALA A 102 -10.93 24.92 -5.34
CA ALA A 102 -12.28 24.45 -5.60
C ALA A 102 -13.22 24.72 -4.42
N ASN A 103 -14.43 25.23 -4.71
CA ASN A 103 -15.45 25.42 -3.70
C ASN A 103 -16.13 24.09 -3.34
N TYR A 104 -15.54 23.34 -2.41
CA TYR A 104 -16.08 22.05 -1.98
C TYR A 104 -17.46 22.13 -1.31
N ALA A 105 -17.91 23.33 -0.91
CA ALA A 105 -19.27 23.55 -0.43
C ALA A 105 -20.35 23.44 -1.52
N ASP A 106 -19.97 23.42 -2.81
CA ASP A 106 -20.89 23.18 -3.92
C ASP A 106 -21.53 21.78 -3.82
N GLU A 107 -22.83 21.70 -4.10
CA GLU A 107 -23.61 20.44 -4.08
C GLU A 107 -23.19 19.46 -5.20
N ALA A 108 -22.47 19.95 -6.22
CA ALA A 108 -21.91 19.10 -7.27
C ALA A 108 -20.83 18.11 -6.75
N TYR A 109 -20.19 18.41 -5.62
CA TYR A 109 -19.18 17.55 -5.03
C TYR A 109 -19.80 16.61 -3.99
N ASP A 110 -20.02 15.36 -4.35
CA ASP A 110 -20.50 14.33 -3.42
C ASP A 110 -19.45 13.93 -2.36
N LEU A 111 -19.86 13.13 -1.38
CA LEU A 111 -18.98 12.70 -0.29
C LEU A 111 -17.75 11.95 -0.81
N TYR A 112 -17.95 11.06 -1.78
CA TYR A 112 -16.87 10.32 -2.42
C TYR A 112 -15.81 11.25 -3.00
N THR A 113 -16.24 12.26 -3.77
CA THR A 113 -15.35 13.19 -4.47
C THR A 113 -14.58 14.07 -3.49
N VAL A 114 -15.26 14.65 -2.50
CA VAL A 114 -14.60 15.48 -1.48
C VAL A 114 -13.56 14.67 -0.70
N ALA A 115 -13.92 13.46 -0.26
CA ALA A 115 -13.02 12.61 0.49
C ALA A 115 -11.83 12.12 -0.35
N LEU A 116 -12.07 11.77 -1.62
CA LEU A 116 -11.01 11.35 -2.53
C LEU A 116 -10.02 12.49 -2.75
N HIS A 117 -10.53 13.69 -3.07
CA HIS A 117 -9.68 14.84 -3.31
C HIS A 117 -8.86 15.20 -2.06
N PHE A 118 -9.49 15.24 -0.89
CA PHE A 118 -8.79 15.46 0.38
C PHE A 118 -7.64 14.49 0.55
N ARG A 119 -7.92 13.20 0.36
CA ARG A 119 -6.95 12.13 0.55
C ARG A 119 -5.78 12.25 -0.42
N LEU A 120 -6.03 12.38 -1.72
CA LEU A 120 -4.98 12.51 -2.72
C LEU A 120 -4.10 13.73 -2.44
N PHE A 121 -4.70 14.90 -2.19
CA PHE A 121 -3.93 16.08 -1.83
C PHE A 121 -3.04 15.86 -0.60
N ARG A 122 -3.59 15.28 0.48
CA ARG A 122 -2.80 15.01 1.70
C ARG A 122 -1.69 13.98 1.48
N GLN A 123 -1.94 12.92 0.71
CA GLN A 123 -0.94 11.90 0.38
C GLN A 123 0.26 12.49 -0.37
N HIS A 124 0.01 13.47 -1.23
CA HIS A 124 1.03 14.20 -1.99
C HIS A 124 1.57 15.45 -1.25
N GLY A 125 1.25 15.63 0.03
CA GLY A 125 1.82 16.69 0.86
C GLY A 125 1.12 18.05 0.77
N TYR A 126 0.03 18.17 0.02
CA TYR A 126 -0.77 19.39 -0.06
C TYR A 126 -1.62 19.58 1.20
N ARG A 127 -1.53 20.78 1.79
CA ARG A 127 -2.21 21.14 3.05
C ARG A 127 -3.64 21.60 2.84
N ILE A 128 -4.49 20.72 2.32
CA ILE A 128 -5.94 20.96 2.26
C ILE A 128 -6.56 20.89 3.66
N SER A 129 -7.47 21.81 3.99
CA SER A 129 -8.15 21.85 5.30
C SER A 129 -9.19 20.75 5.43
N CYS A 130 -9.31 20.11 6.62
CA CYS A 130 -10.41 19.19 6.91
C CYS A 130 -11.78 19.90 7.03
N GLY A 131 -11.81 21.24 7.10
CA GLY A 131 -13.04 22.02 7.09
C GLY A 131 -13.89 21.83 5.82
N ILE A 132 -13.33 21.26 4.74
CA ILE A 132 -14.11 20.91 3.55
C ILE A 132 -15.21 19.87 3.83
N PHE A 133 -15.09 19.12 4.93
CA PHE A 133 -16.09 18.13 5.35
C PHE A 133 -17.26 18.74 6.15
N GLU A 134 -17.20 20.02 6.54
CA GLU A 134 -18.26 20.70 7.32
C GLU A 134 -19.62 20.64 6.61
N LYS A 135 -19.64 20.61 5.27
CA LYS A 135 -20.88 20.44 4.50
C LYS A 135 -21.61 19.13 4.78
N PHE A 136 -20.92 18.11 5.30
CA PHE A 136 -21.50 16.80 5.64
C PHE A 136 -21.85 16.69 7.13
N ILE A 137 -21.72 17.78 7.89
CA ILE A 137 -21.98 17.85 9.32
C ILE A 137 -23.28 18.65 9.56
N GLU A 138 -24.08 18.21 10.52
CA GLU A 138 -25.28 18.89 11.00
C GLU A 138 -24.95 19.96 12.05
N GLU A 139 -25.90 20.85 12.37
CA GLU A 139 -25.72 21.90 13.39
C GLU A 139 -25.36 21.35 14.78
N ASN A 140 -25.70 20.10 15.07
CA ASN A 140 -25.37 19.41 16.32
C ASN A 140 -23.92 18.90 16.37
N GLY A 141 -23.12 19.11 15.32
CA GLY A 141 -21.74 18.67 15.18
C GLY A 141 -21.55 17.23 14.70
N LYS A 142 -22.62 16.52 14.33
CA LYS A 142 -22.53 15.12 13.85
C LYS A 142 -22.65 15.02 12.34
N PHE A 143 -22.05 13.99 11.76
CA PHE A 143 -22.26 13.66 10.35
C PHE A 143 -23.73 13.41 10.03
N LYS A 144 -24.18 13.95 8.88
CA LYS A 144 -25.55 13.86 8.39
C LYS A 144 -26.01 12.41 8.29
N GLU A 145 -27.24 12.13 8.71
CA GLU A 145 -27.84 10.79 8.58
C GLU A 145 -28.02 10.38 7.11
N THR A 146 -28.17 11.35 6.20
CA THR A 146 -28.38 11.11 4.77
C THR A 146 -27.19 10.47 4.06
N ILE A 147 -25.97 10.64 4.57
CA ILE A 147 -24.78 10.03 3.96
C ILE A 147 -24.55 8.58 4.39
N LYS A 148 -25.31 8.07 5.37
CA LYS A 148 -25.16 6.69 5.87
C LYS A 148 -25.46 5.62 4.82
N SER A 149 -26.26 5.93 3.81
CA SER A 149 -26.56 5.00 2.72
C SER A 149 -25.51 4.99 1.60
N ASP A 150 -24.60 5.96 1.56
CA ASP A 150 -23.56 6.07 0.53
C ASP A 150 -22.32 5.26 0.92
N ALA A 151 -22.35 3.95 0.69
CA ALA A 151 -21.23 3.07 1.02
C ALA A 151 -19.91 3.47 0.34
N ARG A 152 -19.96 3.99 -0.90
CA ARG A 152 -18.75 4.41 -1.64
C ARG A 152 -18.16 5.69 -1.05
N GLY A 153 -19.01 6.68 -0.76
CA GLY A 153 -18.59 7.91 -0.08
C GLY A 153 -18.05 7.64 1.32
N LEU A 154 -18.72 6.80 2.10
CA LEU A 154 -18.25 6.40 3.42
C LEU A 154 -16.90 5.69 3.38
N LEU A 155 -16.68 4.79 2.42
CA LEU A 155 -15.38 4.14 2.23
C LEU A 155 -14.29 5.18 1.89
N SER A 156 -14.58 6.12 1.00
CA SER A 156 -13.63 7.18 0.65
C SER A 156 -13.29 8.06 1.86
N LEU A 157 -14.30 8.44 2.66
CA LEU A 157 -14.12 9.22 3.89
C LEU A 157 -13.35 8.44 4.96
N TYR A 158 -13.60 7.14 5.10
CA TYR A 158 -12.86 6.25 5.99
C TYR A 158 -11.36 6.26 5.66
N GLU A 159 -10.99 6.08 4.39
CA GLU A 159 -9.59 6.11 3.96
C GLU A 159 -8.97 7.51 4.14
N ALA A 160 -9.74 8.57 3.87
CA ALA A 160 -9.30 9.96 4.06
C ALA A 160 -9.03 10.29 5.53
N ALA A 161 -9.83 9.76 6.47
CA ALA A 161 -9.72 10.03 7.90
C ALA A 161 -8.41 9.48 8.53
N TYR A 162 -7.74 8.53 7.86
CA TYR A 162 -6.42 8.04 8.27
C TYR A 162 -5.28 9.04 8.02
N LEU A 163 -5.51 10.08 7.20
CA LEU A 163 -4.55 11.15 6.92
C LEU A 163 -4.69 12.36 7.85
N ARG A 164 -5.46 12.21 8.93
CA ARG A 164 -5.64 13.27 9.92
C ARG A 164 -4.33 13.65 10.61
N VAL A 165 -4.20 14.92 10.95
CA VAL A 165 -3.12 15.42 11.82
C VAL A 165 -3.69 15.89 13.16
N HIS A 166 -2.81 16.31 14.08
CA HIS A 166 -3.21 16.78 15.40
C HIS A 166 -4.18 17.96 15.32
N GLY A 167 -5.27 17.88 16.09
CA GLY A 167 -6.29 18.94 16.18
C GLY A 167 -7.38 18.87 15.10
N GLU A 168 -7.42 17.81 14.30
CA GLU A 168 -8.48 17.59 13.30
C GLU A 168 -9.60 16.68 13.83
N ASP A 169 -10.33 17.16 14.84
CA ASP A 169 -11.41 16.40 15.52
C ASP A 169 -12.49 15.91 14.54
N ILE A 170 -12.77 16.69 13.48
CA ILE A 170 -13.69 16.31 12.39
C ILE A 170 -13.33 14.94 11.79
N LEU A 171 -12.04 14.65 11.61
CA LEU A 171 -11.59 13.39 11.02
C LEU A 171 -11.53 12.25 12.02
N GLU A 172 -11.37 12.56 13.32
CA GLU A 172 -11.52 11.55 14.37
C GLU A 172 -12.97 11.07 14.45
N ASP A 173 -13.92 12.01 14.46
CA ASP A 173 -15.36 11.71 14.39
C ASP A 173 -15.73 11.01 13.08
N ALA A 174 -15.12 11.40 11.96
CA ALA A 174 -15.32 10.75 10.67
C ALA A 174 -14.89 9.28 10.68
N LEU A 175 -13.74 8.97 11.31
CA LEU A 175 -13.25 7.60 11.39
C LEU A 175 -14.21 6.73 12.22
N ALA A 176 -14.68 7.22 13.37
CA ALA A 176 -15.66 6.50 14.19
C ALA A 176 -16.98 6.29 13.43
N PHE A 177 -17.52 7.36 12.86
CA PHE A 177 -18.77 7.34 12.09
C PHE A 177 -18.72 6.37 10.91
N THR A 178 -17.69 6.47 10.06
CA THR A 178 -17.56 5.62 8.87
C THR A 178 -17.33 4.17 9.26
N THR A 179 -16.51 3.89 10.29
CA THR A 179 -16.25 2.52 10.76
C THR A 179 -17.54 1.81 11.17
N ASP A 180 -18.40 2.46 11.96
CA ASP A 180 -19.64 1.84 12.45
C ASP A 180 -20.63 1.57 11.32
N ASN A 181 -20.81 2.53 10.41
CA ASN A 181 -21.72 2.38 9.28
C ASN A 181 -21.19 1.33 8.27
N LEU A 182 -19.90 1.36 7.92
CA LEU A 182 -19.30 0.38 7.01
C LEU A 182 -19.37 -1.04 7.57
N LYS A 183 -19.11 -1.25 8.87
CA LYS A 183 -19.31 -2.56 9.52
C LYS A 183 -20.74 -3.05 9.43
N SER A 184 -21.71 -2.15 9.62
CA SER A 184 -23.13 -2.49 9.51
C SER A 184 -23.55 -2.82 8.08
N MET A 185 -22.97 -2.16 7.07
CA MET A 185 -23.34 -2.32 5.67
C MET A 185 -22.61 -3.49 5.00
N ALA A 186 -21.38 -3.81 5.42
CA ALA A 186 -20.51 -4.78 4.76
C ALA A 186 -21.16 -6.13 4.42
N PRO A 187 -21.99 -6.76 5.28
CA PRO A 187 -22.64 -8.04 4.98
C PRO A 187 -23.67 -7.96 3.82
N HIS A 188 -24.11 -6.77 3.45
CA HIS A 188 -25.19 -6.54 2.48
C HIS A 188 -24.69 -5.93 1.17
N LEU A 189 -23.40 -5.61 1.05
CA LEU A 189 -22.81 -5.02 -0.15
C LEU A 189 -22.40 -6.12 -1.14
N SER A 190 -22.67 -5.88 -2.43
CA SER A 190 -22.24 -6.76 -3.51
C SER A 190 -20.76 -6.57 -3.85
N SER A 191 -20.14 -7.59 -4.46
CA SER A 191 -18.82 -7.44 -5.09
C SER A 191 -18.89 -6.40 -6.24
N PRO A 192 -17.82 -5.62 -6.49
CA PRO A 192 -16.55 -5.59 -5.77
C PRO A 192 -16.55 -4.72 -4.50
N LEU A 193 -17.53 -3.82 -4.34
CA LEU A 193 -17.55 -2.83 -3.24
C LEU A 193 -17.54 -3.48 -1.86
N GLY A 194 -18.32 -4.55 -1.64
CA GLY A 194 -18.34 -5.26 -0.36
C GLY A 194 -16.98 -5.84 0.01
N LYS A 195 -16.21 -6.34 -0.97
CA LYS A 195 -14.84 -6.82 -0.76
C LYS A 195 -13.89 -5.68 -0.43
N GLN A 196 -14.02 -4.52 -1.09
CA GLN A 196 -13.22 -3.34 -0.77
C GLN A 196 -13.48 -2.86 0.65
N VAL A 197 -14.75 -2.78 1.07
CA VAL A 197 -15.14 -2.38 2.43
C VAL A 197 -14.60 -3.38 3.46
N ALA A 198 -14.77 -4.68 3.22
CA ALA A 198 -14.27 -5.71 4.14
C ALA A 198 -12.74 -5.65 4.30
N HIS A 199 -12.01 -5.40 3.22
CA HIS A 199 -10.56 -5.25 3.25
C HIS A 199 -10.12 -3.98 3.98
N ALA A 200 -10.72 -2.83 3.66
CA ALA A 200 -10.39 -1.54 4.27
C ALA A 200 -10.59 -1.53 5.79
N LEU A 201 -11.64 -2.21 6.29
CA LEU A 201 -11.91 -2.38 7.72
C LEU A 201 -10.85 -3.22 8.46
N VAL A 202 -10.05 -4.01 7.74
CA VAL A 202 -8.91 -4.76 8.28
C VAL A 202 -7.62 -3.95 8.12
N GLN A 203 -7.41 -3.36 6.95
CA GLN A 203 -6.20 -2.65 6.56
C GLN A 203 -6.58 -1.43 5.71
N SER A 204 -6.38 -0.22 6.25
CA SER A 204 -6.54 1.00 5.45
C SER A 204 -5.43 1.11 4.42
N ILE A 205 -5.74 1.70 3.25
CA ILE A 205 -4.75 1.82 2.17
C ILE A 205 -3.55 2.66 2.57
N HIS A 206 -3.76 3.66 3.43
CA HIS A 206 -2.70 4.56 3.87
C HIS A 206 -1.61 3.85 4.67
N PHE A 207 -1.95 2.78 5.38
CA PHE A 207 -1.01 1.99 6.18
C PHE A 207 -0.68 0.63 5.53
N GLY A 208 -1.24 0.35 4.36
CA GLY A 208 -1.02 -0.89 3.63
C GLY A 208 0.33 -0.88 2.91
N ASN A 209 0.90 -2.06 2.71
CA ASN A 209 2.08 -2.20 1.86
C ASN A 209 1.67 -1.98 0.39
N PRO A 210 2.29 -1.03 -0.35
CA PRO A 210 1.84 -0.67 -1.70
C PRO A 210 1.73 -1.86 -2.66
N ARG A 211 2.66 -2.82 -2.60
CA ARG A 211 2.65 -4.00 -3.48
C ARG A 211 1.55 -5.01 -3.13
N ILE A 212 1.22 -5.15 -1.85
CA ILE A 212 0.11 -6.01 -1.42
C ILE A 212 -1.21 -5.36 -1.81
N GLU A 213 -1.37 -4.07 -1.52
CA GLU A 213 -2.60 -3.33 -1.83
C GLU A 213 -2.84 -3.29 -3.35
N ALA A 214 -1.79 -3.07 -4.16
CA ALA A 214 -1.90 -3.13 -5.61
C ALA A 214 -2.31 -4.51 -6.12
N HIS A 215 -1.74 -5.60 -5.58
CA HIS A 215 -2.11 -6.96 -5.98
C HIS A 215 -3.58 -7.26 -5.69
N TYR A 216 -4.05 -6.88 -4.49
CA TYR A 216 -5.44 -7.02 -4.10
C TYR A 216 -6.35 -6.19 -5.01
N PHE A 217 -6.00 -4.91 -5.22
CA PHE A 217 -6.81 -4.01 -6.02
C PHE A 217 -6.89 -4.39 -7.49
N ILE A 218 -5.83 -4.94 -8.10
CA ILE A 218 -5.89 -5.48 -9.48
C ILE A 218 -6.99 -6.55 -9.61
N THR A 219 -7.15 -7.40 -8.59
CA THR A 219 -8.20 -8.43 -8.56
C THR A 219 -9.58 -7.81 -8.45
N ILE A 220 -9.73 -6.81 -7.56
CA ILE A 220 -10.98 -6.05 -7.38
C ILE A 220 -11.36 -5.29 -8.64
N TYR A 221 -10.41 -4.60 -9.28
CA TYR A 221 -10.62 -3.81 -10.49
C TYR A 221 -10.99 -4.69 -11.68
N GLN A 222 -10.45 -5.91 -11.76
CA GLN A 222 -10.85 -6.89 -12.77
C GLN A 222 -12.31 -7.31 -12.64
N GLU A 223 -12.85 -7.40 -11.42
CA GLU A 223 -14.25 -7.79 -11.16
C GLU A 223 -15.27 -6.67 -11.48
N ASP A 224 -14.82 -5.42 -11.62
CA ASP A 224 -15.69 -4.28 -11.88
C ASP A 224 -16.04 -4.13 -13.37
N GLU A 225 -16.88 -5.02 -13.88
CA GLU A 225 -17.31 -5.04 -15.29
C GLU A 225 -17.98 -3.74 -15.76
N SER A 226 -18.52 -2.94 -14.84
CA SER A 226 -19.22 -1.68 -15.17
C SER A 226 -18.29 -0.49 -15.38
N SER A 227 -17.15 -0.43 -14.68
CA SER A 227 -16.28 0.76 -14.68
C SER A 227 -14.84 0.49 -15.13
N LYS A 228 -14.40 -0.77 -15.24
CA LYS A 228 -12.99 -1.06 -15.54
C LYS A 228 -12.58 -0.55 -16.92
N ASN A 229 -11.42 0.08 -16.95
CA ASN A 229 -10.69 0.37 -18.17
C ASN A 229 -9.73 -0.81 -18.46
N GLU A 230 -10.01 -1.55 -19.51
CA GLU A 230 -9.22 -2.74 -19.91
C GLU A 230 -7.76 -2.42 -20.23
N LEU A 231 -7.47 -1.22 -20.73
CA LEU A 231 -6.10 -0.76 -20.96
C LEU A 231 -5.34 -0.64 -19.64
N LEU A 232 -5.94 0.03 -18.64
CA LEU A 232 -5.33 0.18 -17.31
C LEU A 232 -5.15 -1.17 -16.61
N LEU A 233 -6.14 -2.06 -16.70
CA LEU A 233 -6.05 -3.40 -16.11
C LEU A 233 -4.93 -4.23 -16.75
N ARG A 234 -4.83 -4.19 -18.09
CA ARG A 234 -3.77 -4.89 -18.82
C ARG A 234 -2.39 -4.36 -18.46
N PHE A 235 -2.26 -3.03 -18.41
CA PHE A 235 -1.03 -2.37 -18.01
C PHE A 235 -0.61 -2.76 -16.59
N ALA A 236 -1.50 -2.68 -15.61
CA ALA A 236 -1.21 -3.05 -14.23
C ALA A 236 -0.75 -4.51 -14.09
N LYS A 237 -1.39 -5.45 -14.80
CA LYS A 237 -0.99 -6.86 -14.77
C LYS A 237 0.39 -7.10 -15.37
N LEU A 238 0.68 -6.50 -16.52
CA LEU A 238 1.97 -6.66 -17.18
C LEU A 238 3.08 -6.05 -16.33
N ASP A 239 2.86 -4.84 -15.83
CA ASP A 239 3.82 -4.13 -14.98
C ASP A 239 4.08 -4.88 -13.67
N TYR A 240 3.03 -5.33 -12.98
CA TYR A 240 3.15 -6.11 -11.74
C TYR A 240 3.98 -7.38 -11.94
N ASN A 241 3.72 -8.11 -13.04
CA ASN A 241 4.44 -9.35 -13.36
C ASN A 241 5.88 -9.07 -13.81
N SER A 242 6.12 -7.99 -14.55
CA SER A 242 7.47 -7.55 -14.95
C SER A 242 8.33 -7.25 -13.72
N LEU A 243 7.82 -6.46 -12.77
CA LEU A 243 8.50 -6.21 -11.49
C LEU A 243 8.68 -7.49 -10.68
N GLN A 244 7.69 -8.40 -10.67
CA GLN A 244 7.84 -9.67 -9.97
C GLN A 244 8.99 -10.51 -10.56
N MET A 245 9.26 -10.45 -11.87
CA MET A 245 10.43 -11.11 -12.47
C MET A 245 11.74 -10.53 -11.94
N LEU A 246 11.83 -9.20 -11.82
CA LEU A 246 12.98 -8.51 -11.22
C LEU A 246 13.15 -8.90 -9.74
N HIS A 247 12.09 -8.81 -8.93
CA HIS A 247 12.15 -9.17 -7.51
C HIS A 247 12.52 -10.64 -7.28
N LYS A 248 12.10 -11.56 -8.16
CA LYS A 248 12.53 -12.96 -8.11
C LYS A 248 14.01 -13.13 -8.44
N GLN A 249 14.55 -12.32 -9.35
CA GLN A 249 15.97 -12.30 -9.65
C GLN A 249 16.78 -11.79 -8.45
N GLU A 250 16.36 -10.70 -7.83
CA GLU A 250 17.00 -10.15 -6.64
C GLU A 250 16.93 -11.12 -5.46
N LEU A 251 15.76 -11.72 -5.21
CA LEU A 251 15.60 -12.72 -4.17
C LEU A 251 16.48 -13.95 -4.41
N TYR A 252 16.69 -14.34 -5.67
CA TYR A 252 17.64 -15.40 -6.02
C TYR A 252 19.08 -15.03 -5.63
N GLU A 253 19.53 -13.84 -6.00
CA GLU A 253 20.87 -13.34 -5.65
C GLU A 253 21.06 -13.26 -4.12
N VAL A 254 20.08 -12.72 -3.40
CA VAL A 254 20.07 -12.62 -1.94
C VAL A 254 20.04 -14.00 -1.28
N SER A 255 19.24 -14.93 -1.80
CA SER A 255 19.16 -16.31 -1.27
C SER A 255 20.48 -17.07 -1.50
N ARG A 256 21.12 -16.87 -2.65
CA ARG A 256 22.44 -17.45 -2.95
C ARG A 256 23.49 -16.92 -2.00
N TRP A 257 23.55 -15.61 -1.81
CA TRP A 257 24.45 -14.97 -0.83
C TRP A 257 24.23 -15.50 0.59
N TRP A 258 22.97 -15.61 1.04
CA TRP A 258 22.64 -16.13 2.37
C TRP A 258 23.09 -17.58 2.54
N LYS A 259 22.93 -18.41 1.50
CA LYS A 259 23.40 -19.79 1.47
C LYS A 259 24.93 -19.89 1.53
N GLU A 260 25.65 -19.04 0.82
CA GLU A 260 27.12 -19.00 0.82
C GLU A 260 27.70 -18.62 2.19
N LEU A 261 27.00 -17.77 2.95
CA LEU A 261 27.41 -17.44 4.32
C LEU A 261 27.21 -18.58 5.32
N ASP A 262 26.29 -19.51 5.03
CA ASP A 262 25.95 -20.66 5.87
C ASP A 262 25.71 -20.30 7.36
N LEU A 263 25.12 -19.12 7.60
CA LEU A 263 24.84 -18.66 8.97
C LEU A 263 23.85 -19.57 9.69
N VAL A 264 23.05 -20.34 8.96
CA VAL A 264 22.12 -21.34 9.53
C VAL A 264 22.90 -22.42 10.28
N THR A 265 24.03 -22.88 9.72
CA THR A 265 24.89 -23.88 10.37
C THR A 265 25.81 -23.26 11.41
N ILE A 266 26.37 -22.08 11.11
CA ILE A 266 27.36 -21.39 11.98
C ILE A 266 26.70 -20.77 13.21
N LEU A 267 25.48 -20.23 13.06
CA LEU A 267 24.71 -19.52 14.08
C LEU A 267 23.29 -20.12 14.21
N PRO A 268 23.15 -21.39 14.64
CA PRO A 268 21.86 -22.09 14.70
C PRO A 268 20.89 -21.50 15.73
N TYR A 269 21.37 -20.55 16.54
CA TYR A 269 20.56 -19.81 17.49
C TYR A 269 19.88 -18.57 16.89
N ALA A 270 20.23 -18.17 15.67
CA ALA A 270 19.57 -17.09 14.94
C ALA A 270 18.41 -17.63 14.10
N ARG A 271 17.43 -16.78 13.79
CA ARG A 271 16.31 -17.14 12.91
C ARG A 271 16.75 -17.10 11.45
N ASP A 272 16.48 -18.16 10.71
CA ASP A 272 16.66 -18.22 9.26
C ASP A 272 15.43 -17.63 8.53
N ARG A 273 15.51 -16.36 8.12
CA ARG A 273 14.36 -15.57 7.62
C ARG A 273 14.72 -14.64 6.46
N VAL A 274 15.64 -15.06 5.59
CA VAL A 274 16.12 -14.20 4.50
C VAL A 274 15.01 -13.77 3.54
N VAL A 275 14.04 -14.66 3.26
CA VAL A 275 12.90 -14.37 2.38
C VAL A 275 11.97 -13.33 3.01
N GLU A 276 11.69 -13.44 4.31
CA GLU A 276 10.89 -12.45 5.04
C GLU A 276 11.61 -11.10 5.14
N CYS A 277 12.94 -11.10 5.32
CA CYS A 277 13.75 -9.88 5.28
C CYS A 277 13.71 -9.22 3.90
N PHE A 278 13.76 -10.00 2.82
CA PHE A 278 13.62 -9.48 1.46
C PHE A 278 12.21 -8.91 1.22
N PHE A 279 11.17 -9.60 1.69
CA PHE A 279 9.80 -9.07 1.66
C PHE A 279 9.66 -7.74 2.41
N TRP A 280 10.32 -7.59 3.56
CA TRP A 280 10.40 -6.31 4.26
C TRP A 280 11.09 -5.23 3.41
N ALA A 281 12.21 -5.54 2.76
CA ALA A 281 12.91 -4.60 1.89
C ALA A 281 12.04 -4.13 0.72
N MET A 282 11.34 -5.06 0.04
CA MET A 282 10.37 -4.72 -1.01
C MET A 282 9.21 -3.84 -0.51
N GLY A 283 8.90 -3.90 0.78
CA GLY A 283 7.89 -3.03 1.36
C GLY A 283 8.35 -1.59 1.61
N VAL A 284 9.66 -1.36 1.61
CA VAL A 284 10.22 -0.01 1.72
C VAL A 284 10.22 0.66 0.35
N TYR A 285 10.79 -0.02 -0.66
CA TYR A 285 10.82 0.41 -2.05
C TYR A 285 10.65 -0.83 -2.94
N HIS A 286 9.86 -0.71 -3.99
CA HIS A 286 9.53 -1.82 -4.89
C HIS A 286 9.76 -1.49 -6.37
N GLU A 287 9.96 -0.21 -6.65
CA GLU A 287 10.30 0.36 -7.93
C GLU A 287 11.67 -0.16 -8.38
N PRO A 288 11.92 -0.22 -9.70
CA PRO A 288 13.14 -0.84 -10.22
C PRO A 288 14.40 0.04 -10.17
N GLN A 289 14.30 1.32 -9.76
CA GLN A 289 15.41 2.29 -9.69
C GLN A 289 16.04 2.35 -8.31
#